data_AF-A0A2X2SL55-F1
#
_entry.id   AF-A0A2X2SL55-F1
#
_cell.length_a   1.000
_cell.length_b   1.000
_cell.length_c   1.000
_cell.angle_alpha   90.00
_cell.angle_beta   90.00
_cell.angle_gamma   90.00
#
_symmetry.space_group_name_H-M   'P 1'
#
loop_
_entity.id
_entity.type
_entity.pdbx_description
1 polymer ?
#
loop_
_entity_poly.entity_id
_entity_poly.type
_entity_poly.pdbx_seq_one_letter_code
_entity_poly.pdbx_strand_id
1 'polypeptide(L)' 'MKGMRARNGFEVNFEWQQYKLEKAEITSLNGGECSVLLSANKNVYSKGKMIVKGSNKDKVITFRTEKNKTYNIY' A
#
# COMPACT_ATOMS: atom_id res chain seq x y z
N MET A 1 -0.04 -7.08 -11.70
CA MET A 1 0.97 -8.04 -11.19
C MET A 1 0.53 -8.53 -9.81
N LYS A 2 0.75 -9.81 -9.50
CA LYS A 2 0.29 -10.43 -8.25
C LYS A 2 1.39 -11.27 -7.58
N GLY A 3 1.36 -11.38 -6.26
CA GLY A 3 2.21 -12.27 -5.46
C GLY A 3 3.66 -11.79 -5.24
N MET A 4 3.96 -10.52 -5.49
CA MET A 4 5.32 -10.01 -5.26
C MET A 4 5.63 -9.94 -3.77
N ARG A 5 6.84 -10.33 -3.38
CA ARG A 5 7.30 -10.29 -1.99
C ARG A 5 8.20 -9.08 -1.78
N ALA A 6 7.83 -8.23 -0.84
CA ALA A 6 8.68 -7.19 -0.30
C ALA A 6 9.33 -7.64 1.01
N ARG A 7 10.44 -7.01 1.38
CA ARG A 7 11.21 -7.31 2.61
C ARG A 7 10.30 -7.23 3.84
N ASN A 8 10.64 -7.97 4.89
CA ASN A 8 9.92 -8.00 6.17
C ASN A 8 8.51 -8.60 6.13
N GLY A 9 8.19 -9.41 5.12
CA GLY A 9 6.95 -10.20 5.10
C GLY A 9 5.75 -9.42 4.59
N PHE A 10 5.92 -8.66 3.51
CA PHE A 10 4.81 -8.04 2.79
C PHE A 10 4.60 -8.71 1.44
N GLU A 11 3.34 -9.02 1.13
CA GLU A 11 2.91 -9.36 -0.23
C GLU A 11 2.33 -8.12 -0.90
N VAL A 12 2.63 -7.91 -2.17
CA VAL A 12 2.17 -6.77 -2.94
C VAL A 12 1.54 -7.22 -4.24
N ASN A 13 0.33 -6.74 -4.48
CA ASN A 13 -0.40 -6.84 -5.75
C ASN A 13 -0.63 -5.43 -6.28
N PHE A 14 -0.56 -5.22 -7.59
CA PHE A 14 -0.89 -3.93 -8.17
C PHE A 14 -1.34 -4.01 -9.63
N GLU A 15 -2.06 -2.98 -10.05
CA GLU A 15 -2.56 -2.76 -11.39
C GLU A 15 -2.12 -1.37 -11.87
N TRP A 16 -1.67 -1.30 -13.12
CA TRP A 16 -1.23 -0.05 -13.75
C TRP A 16 -2.09 0.19 -14.98
N GLN A 17 -2.40 1.44 -15.23
CA GLN A 17 -3.05 1.90 -16.46
C GLN A 17 -2.37 3.19 -16.91
N GLN A 18 -2.09 3.30 -18.21
CA GLN A 18 -1.45 4.49 -18.79
C GLN A 18 -0.19 4.94 -18.01
N TYR A 19 0.68 3.99 -17.68
CA TYR A 19 1.95 4.21 -16.95
C TYR A 19 1.78 4.73 -15.51
N LYS A 20 0.58 4.69 -14.94
CA LYS A 20 0.27 5.13 -13.58
C LYS A 20 -0.30 3.99 -12.75
N LEU A 21 -0.01 4.02 -11.45
CA LEU A 21 -0.57 3.05 -10.51
C LEU A 21 -2.07 3.32 -10.39
N GLU A 22 -2.89 2.33 -10.73
CA GLU A 22 -4.34 2.44 -10.58
C GLU A 22 -4.75 1.99 -9.19
N LYS A 23 -4.39 0.75 -8.84
CA LYS A 23 -4.68 0.12 -7.57
C LYS A 23 -3.48 -0.69 -7.08
N ALA A 24 -3.24 -0.70 -5.77
CA ALA A 24 -2.37 -1.69 -5.13
C ALA A 24 -3.01 -2.28 -3.88
N GLU A 25 -2.56 -3.49 -3.52
CA GLU A 25 -2.92 -4.19 -2.30
C GLU A 25 -1.63 -4.64 -1.62
N ILE A 26 -1.46 -4.27 -0.36
CA ILE A 26 -0.33 -4.66 0.48
C ILE A 26 -0.87 -5.56 1.58
N THR A 27 -0.50 -6.84 1.59
CA THR A 27 -0.84 -7.78 2.66
C THR A 27 0.35 -7.93 3.59
N SER A 28 0.17 -7.58 4.86
CA SER A 28 1.19 -7.76 5.90
C SER A 28 1.11 -9.18 6.46
N LEU A 29 2.11 -10.01 6.20
CA LEU A 29 2.13 -11.42 6.66
C LEU A 29 2.54 -11.54 8.13
N ASN A 30 3.22 -10.53 8.67
CA ASN A 30 3.79 -10.53 10.02
C ASN A 30 3.29 -9.37 10.91
N GLY A 31 2.63 -8.35 10.35
CA GLY A 31 2.34 -7.10 11.05
C GLY A 31 3.54 -6.15 11.05
N GLY A 32 3.50 -5.12 11.90
CA GLY A 32 4.61 -4.17 12.07
C GLY A 32 4.50 -2.93 11.17
N GLU A 33 5.58 -2.17 11.06
CA GLU A 33 5.58 -0.93 10.27
C GLU A 33 5.75 -1.21 8.77
N CYS A 34 4.81 -0.72 7.98
CA CYS A 34 4.90 -0.70 6.53
C CYS A 34 5.34 0.71 6.10
N SER A 35 6.42 0.79 5.33
CA SER A 35 6.82 2.01 4.64
C SER A 35 6.69 1.83 3.14
N VAL A 36 6.04 2.77 2.48
CA VAL A 36 5.80 2.73 1.02
C VAL A 36 5.97 4.12 0.42
N LEU A 37 6.59 4.20 -0.75
CA LEU A 37 6.54 5.40 -1.58
C LEU A 37 5.14 5.49 -2.19
N LEU A 38 4.28 6.29 -1.58
CA LEU A 38 2.91 6.50 -2.03
C LEU A 38 2.91 7.51 -3.17
N SER A 39 2.35 7.13 -4.31
CA SER A 39 2.20 8.01 -5.46
C SER A 39 1.29 9.21 -5.15
N ALA A 40 1.54 10.33 -5.83
CA ALA A 40 0.74 11.54 -5.71
C ALA A 40 -0.77 11.25 -5.87
N ASN A 41 -1.57 11.88 -5.01
CA ASN A 41 -3.03 11.80 -4.95
C ASN A 41 -3.61 10.40 -4.65
N LYS A 42 -2.79 9.43 -4.25
CA LYS A 42 -3.25 8.12 -3.76
C LYS A 42 -3.40 8.12 -2.24
N ASN A 43 -4.34 7.36 -1.70
CA ASN A 43 -4.53 7.20 -0.26
C ASN A 43 -4.37 5.73 0.14
N VAL A 44 -4.20 5.47 1.44
CA VAL A 44 -4.18 4.10 1.98
C VAL A 44 -5.45 3.85 2.78
N TYR A 45 -6.08 2.70 2.52
CA TYR A 45 -7.32 2.26 3.15
C TYR A 45 -7.15 0.92 3.84
N SER A 46 -7.86 0.74 4.95
CA SER A 46 -8.03 -0.54 5.65
C SER A 46 -9.51 -0.77 5.90
N LYS A 47 -10.04 -1.90 5.41
CA LYS A 47 -11.48 -2.23 5.51
C LYS A 47 -12.41 -1.08 5.07
N GLY A 48 -12.05 -0.41 3.97
CA GLY A 48 -12.80 0.72 3.41
C GLY A 48 -12.58 2.07 4.11
N LYS A 49 -11.93 2.12 5.27
CA LYS A 49 -11.61 3.37 5.98
C LYS A 49 -10.24 3.89 5.55
N MET A 50 -10.17 5.17 5.20
CA MET A 50 -8.89 5.85 4.92
C MET A 50 -8.08 5.94 6.22
N ILE A 51 -6.85 5.41 6.18
CA ILE A 51 -5.92 5.43 7.31
C ILE A 51 -4.70 6.34 7.07
N VAL A 52 -4.36 6.59 5.81
CA VAL A 52 -3.34 7.55 5.41
C VAL A 52 -3.85 8.36 4.23
N LYS A 53 -3.82 9.68 4.37
CA LYS A 53 -4.11 10.63 3.30
C LYS A 53 -2.81 10.94 2.54
N GLY A 54 -2.84 10.80 1.22
CA GLY A 54 -1.72 11.15 0.35
C GLY A 54 -1.51 12.65 0.21
N SER A 55 -0.48 12.99 -0.56
CA SER A 55 -0.14 14.37 -0.90
C SER A 55 -0.21 14.58 -2.41
N ASN A 56 -0.02 15.81 -2.89
CA ASN A 56 0.06 16.13 -4.31
C ASN A 56 1.39 15.72 -4.97
N LYS A 57 2.30 15.10 -4.20
CA LYS A 57 3.59 14.57 -4.66
C LYS A 57 3.81 13.17 -4.11
N ASP A 58 4.70 12.44 -4.75
CA ASP A 58 5.16 11.15 -4.26
C ASP A 58 5.88 11.34 -2.92
N LYS A 59 5.52 10.52 -1.93
CA LYS A 59 6.10 10.63 -0.59
C LYS A 59 6.16 9.27 0.08
N VAL A 60 7.27 9.02 0.79
CA VAL A 60 7.34 7.87 1.70
C VAL A 60 6.43 8.12 2.90
N ILE A 61 5.47 7.25 3.08
CA ILE A 61 4.64 7.18 4.28
C ILE A 61 4.98 5.93 5.08
N THR A 62 4.72 5.98 6.38
CA THR A 62 4.88 4.84 7.28
C THR A 62 3.62 4.70 8.12
N PHE A 63 3.10 3.48 8.22
CA PHE A 63 1.92 3.18 9.03
C PHE A 63 2.02 1.79 9.66
N ARG A 64 1.38 1.63 10.82
CA ARG A 64 1.32 0.34 11.51
C ARG A 64 0.35 -0.60 10.81
N THR A 65 0.80 -1.84 10.66
CA THR A 65 0.04 -2.94 10.09
C THR A 65 -0.17 -4.06 11.10
N GLU A 66 -1.23 -4.82 10.89
CA GLU A 66 -1.52 -6.02 11.67
C GLU A 66 -1.32 -7.26 10.78
N LYS A 67 -0.95 -8.36 11.43
CA LYS A 67 -0.71 -9.65 10.78
C LYS A 67 -1.93 -10.09 9.98
N ASN A 68 -1.69 -10.58 8.77
CA ASN A 68 -2.67 -11.06 7.80
C ASN A 68 -3.72 -10.02 7.38
N LYS A 69 -3.47 -8.72 7.55
CA LYS A 69 -4.35 -7.66 7.02
C LYS A 69 -3.86 -7.11 5.70
N THR A 70 -4.82 -6.72 4.87
CA THR A 70 -4.60 -6.11 3.56
C THR A 70 -4.95 -4.63 3.60
N TYR A 71 -4.08 -3.83 3.00
CA TYR A 71 -4.18 -2.38 2.90
C TYR A 71 -4.24 -2.02 1.42
N ASN A 72 -5.25 -1.25 1.04
CA ASN A 72 -5.46 -0.90 -0.35
C ASN A 72 -4.99 0.52 -0.64
N ILE A 73 -4.43 0.70 -1.83
CA ILE A 73 -3.99 1.99 -2.35
C ILE A 73 -4.76 2.28 -3.63
N TYR A 74 -5.44 3.42 -3.67
CA TYR A 74 -6.12 3.96 -4.85
C TYR A 74 -6.26 5.49 -4.75
#